data_AF-A0A963XU63-F1
#
_entry.id   AF-A0A963XU63-F1
#
_cell.length_a   1.000
_cell.length_b   1.000
_cell.length_c   1.000
_cell.angle_alpha   90.00
_cell.angle_beta   90.00
_cell.angle_gamma   90.00
#
_symmetry.space_group_name_H-M   'P 1'
#
loop_
_entity.id
_entity.type
_entity.pdbx_description
1 polymer ?
#
loop_
_entity_poly.entity_id
_entity_poly.type
_entity_poly.pdbx_seq_one_letter_code
_entity_poly.pdbx_strand_id
1 'polypeptide(L)'
;MTTATLEKPAKVAINGVDVPTLVATLGVVGQQPDIARFTFRAKGEWLSGTHSRIAFSDYYGAMAEQEHRQKHTIDGDHTEVLCGADNGVTPVEMLLAGLSACITAGIGNIASIRQVKLHSVETTIEGDINLNGIFGLDKSARNGFSGVRATFRIKGDAPDEVLEQIVQQSVARSAVFDVLTNGVPVTIAAIAG
;
A
#
# COMPACT_ATOMS: atom_id res chain seq x y z
N MET A 1 34.01 -0.34 41.39
CA MET A 1 33.84 0.30 40.07
C MET A 1 32.52 -0.20 39.51
N THR A 2 31.48 0.62 39.60
CA THR A 2 30.15 0.34 39.07
C THR A 2 30.17 0.64 37.57
N THR A 3 30.09 -0.40 36.75
CA THR A 3 29.98 -0.28 35.30
C THR A 3 28.61 0.31 34.99
N ALA A 4 28.56 1.62 34.78
CA ALA A 4 27.36 2.29 34.28
C ALA A 4 27.06 1.73 32.89
N THR A 5 25.95 1.00 32.77
CA THR A 5 25.38 0.64 31.49
C THR A 5 24.93 1.96 30.85
N LEU A 6 25.66 2.41 29.84
CA LEU A 6 25.23 3.53 29.01
C LEU A 6 23.95 3.09 28.31
N GLU A 7 22.80 3.54 28.81
CA GLU A 7 21.54 3.41 28.10
C GLU A 7 21.70 4.07 26.73
N LYS A 8 21.54 3.27 25.68
CA LYS A 8 21.55 3.74 24.31
C LYS A 8 20.41 4.76 24.18
N PRO A 9 20.68 6.01 23.78
CA PRO A 9 19.65 7.04 23.74
C PRO A 9 18.47 6.55 22.90
N ALA A 10 17.26 6.70 23.43
CA ALA A 10 16.04 6.22 22.79
C ALA A 10 15.97 6.77 21.37
N LYS A 11 15.90 5.87 20.38
CA LYS A 11 15.64 6.21 18.98
C LYS A 11 14.38 7.08 18.97
N VAL A 12 14.50 8.35 18.59
CA VAL A 12 13.37 9.28 18.60
C VAL A 12 12.43 8.89 17.47
N ALA A 13 11.54 7.93 17.73
CA ALA A 13 10.49 7.53 16.83
C ALA A 13 9.39 8.60 16.86
N ILE A 14 9.10 9.18 15.70
CA ILE A 14 7.96 10.10 15.52
C ILE A 14 6.92 9.34 14.71
N ASN A 15 5.65 9.39 15.14
CA ASN A 15 4.54 8.65 14.51
C ASN A 15 4.80 7.14 14.31
N GLY A 16 5.65 6.53 15.15
CA GLY A 16 6.06 5.12 15.01
C GLY A 16 7.13 4.85 13.94
N VAL A 17 7.68 5.89 13.29
CA VAL A 17 8.74 5.80 12.29
C VAL A 17 10.12 6.01 12.94
N ASP A 18 11.05 5.09 12.72
CA ASP A 18 12.47 5.24 13.07
C ASP A 18 13.14 6.20 12.07
N VAL A 19 12.99 7.50 12.31
CA VAL A 19 13.51 8.57 11.44
C VAL A 19 15.02 8.44 11.18
N PRO A 20 15.88 8.20 12.20
CA PRO A 20 17.31 7.98 11.94
C PRO A 20 17.60 6.86 10.96
N THR A 21 16.90 5.72 11.09
CA THR A 21 17.07 4.58 10.19
C THR A 21 16.56 4.90 8.79
N LEU A 22 15.40 5.56 8.67
CA LEU A 22 14.86 5.99 7.37
C LEU A 22 15.85 6.91 6.63
N VAL A 23 16.42 7.91 7.31
CA VAL A 23 17.42 8.80 6.72
C VAL A 23 18.70 8.05 6.34
N ALA A 24 19.16 7.12 7.18
CA ALA A 24 20.32 6.29 6.87
C ALA A 24 20.08 5.42 5.61
N THR A 25 18.89 4.82 5.49
CA THR A 25 18.49 4.05 4.30
C THR A 25 18.51 4.92 3.05
N LEU A 26 17.99 6.15 3.10
CA LEU A 26 18.06 7.09 1.98
C LEU A 26 19.52 7.38 1.57
N GLY A 27 20.41 7.56 2.55
CA GLY A 27 21.84 7.76 2.29
C GLY A 27 22.50 6.55 1.60
N VAL A 28 22.21 5.34 2.08
CA VAL A 28 22.72 4.09 1.49
C VAL A 28 22.22 3.89 0.06
N VAL A 29 20.92 4.10 -0.18
CA VAL A 29 20.34 4.04 -1.53
C VAL A 29 20.96 5.09 -2.45
N GLY A 30 21.22 6.30 -1.94
CA GLY A 30 21.89 7.34 -2.72
C GLY A 30 23.32 6.97 -3.16
N GLN A 31 24.02 6.16 -2.37
CA GLN A 31 25.37 5.67 -2.70
C GLN A 31 25.35 4.40 -3.57
N GLN A 32 24.35 3.55 -3.39
CA GLN A 32 24.18 2.30 -4.12
C GLN A 32 22.72 2.13 -4.57
N PRO A 33 22.34 2.74 -5.72
CA PRO A 33 20.95 2.78 -6.18
C PRO A 33 20.30 1.41 -6.38
N ASP A 34 21.10 0.39 -6.70
CA ASP A 34 20.64 -0.98 -6.93
C ASP A 34 19.98 -1.60 -5.69
N ILE A 35 20.29 -1.11 -4.48
CA ILE A 35 19.62 -1.53 -3.23
C ILE A 35 18.11 -1.24 -3.28
N ALA A 36 17.68 -0.23 -4.03
CA ALA A 36 16.29 0.15 -4.18
C ALA A 36 15.52 -0.67 -5.23
N ARG A 37 16.12 -1.71 -5.83
CA ARG A 37 15.41 -2.61 -6.74
C ARG A 37 14.71 -3.71 -5.96
N PHE A 38 13.38 -3.77 -6.10
CA PHE A 38 12.53 -4.73 -5.42
C PHE A 38 11.68 -5.53 -6.43
N THR A 39 11.35 -6.77 -6.06
CA THR A 39 10.33 -7.58 -6.73
C THR A 39 9.41 -8.12 -5.66
N PHE A 40 8.19 -7.61 -5.61
CA PHE A 40 7.14 -8.07 -4.71
C PHE A 40 6.39 -9.24 -5.34
N ARG A 41 5.99 -10.22 -4.51
CA ARG A 41 5.35 -11.44 -4.98
C ARG A 41 4.10 -11.73 -4.16
N ALA A 42 3.14 -12.37 -4.81
CA ALA A 42 1.94 -12.91 -4.21
C ALA A 42 1.62 -14.24 -4.88
N LYS A 43 1.09 -15.20 -4.11
CA LYS A 43 0.68 -16.52 -4.61
C LYS A 43 -0.79 -16.72 -4.28
N GLY A 44 -1.61 -16.94 -5.30
CA GLY A 44 -3.04 -17.14 -5.15
C GLY A 44 -3.45 -18.59 -5.37
N GLU A 45 -4.45 -19.05 -4.62
CA GLU A 45 -5.17 -20.30 -4.86
C GLU A 45 -6.67 -20.03 -4.98
N TRP A 46 -7.32 -20.73 -5.91
CA TRP A 46 -8.78 -20.79 -5.97
C TRP A 46 -9.26 -21.76 -4.90
N LEU A 47 -10.31 -21.37 -4.16
CA LEU A 47 -10.90 -22.21 -3.13
C LEU A 47 -12.23 -22.78 -3.60
N SER A 48 -13.20 -21.92 -3.93
CA SER A 48 -14.49 -22.31 -4.49
C SER A 48 -15.22 -21.09 -5.06
N GLY A 49 -16.09 -21.26 -6.05
CA GLY A 49 -16.88 -20.15 -6.60
C GLY A 49 -16.00 -18.94 -6.96
N THR A 50 -16.35 -17.77 -6.43
CA THR A 50 -15.58 -16.51 -6.55
C THR A 50 -14.51 -16.32 -5.47
N HIS A 51 -14.41 -17.25 -4.52
CA HIS A 51 -13.50 -17.18 -3.37
C HIS A 51 -12.09 -17.69 -3.72
N SER A 52 -11.11 -16.88 -3.38
CA SER A 52 -9.68 -17.17 -3.52
C SER A 52 -8.90 -16.70 -2.29
N ARG A 53 -7.73 -17.31 -2.07
CA ARG A 53 -6.81 -16.90 -1.02
C ARG A 53 -5.46 -16.56 -1.61
N ILE A 54 -4.94 -15.40 -1.22
CA ILE A 54 -3.64 -14.90 -1.66
C ILE A 54 -2.71 -14.86 -0.45
N ALA A 55 -1.52 -15.44 -0.60
CA ALA A 55 -0.46 -15.43 0.41
C ALA A 55 0.73 -14.56 -0.04
N PHE A 56 1.32 -13.87 0.93
CA PHE A 56 2.51 -13.05 0.76
C PHE A 56 3.61 -13.60 1.68
N SER A 57 4.62 -14.25 1.09
CA SER A 57 5.68 -14.94 1.82
C SER A 57 7.04 -14.26 1.66
N ASP A 58 7.38 -13.90 0.43
CA ASP A 58 8.74 -13.56 0.02
C ASP A 58 8.76 -12.41 -0.98
N TYR A 59 9.88 -11.72 -1.03
CA TYR A 59 10.17 -10.68 -2.00
C TYR A 59 11.67 -10.58 -2.22
N TYR A 60 12.08 -10.09 -3.38
CA TYR A 60 13.47 -9.69 -3.59
C TYR A 60 13.61 -8.20 -3.26
N GLY A 61 14.67 -7.82 -2.55
CA GLY A 61 14.95 -6.43 -2.18
C GLY A 61 16.25 -6.28 -1.41
N ALA A 62 16.81 -5.07 -1.43
CA ALA A 62 18.14 -4.82 -0.83
C ALA A 62 19.20 -5.83 -1.31
N MET A 63 19.13 -6.20 -2.59
CA MET A 63 20.05 -7.11 -3.28
C MET A 63 20.03 -8.57 -2.78
N ALA A 64 18.96 -9.00 -2.11
CA ALA A 64 18.81 -10.38 -1.65
C ALA A 64 17.34 -10.83 -1.65
N GLU A 65 17.14 -12.15 -1.62
CA GLU A 65 15.83 -12.73 -1.27
C GLU A 65 15.52 -12.47 0.20
N GLN A 66 14.27 -12.09 0.47
CA GLN A 66 13.77 -11.74 1.78
C GLN A 66 12.47 -12.49 2.05
N GLU A 67 12.22 -12.78 3.32
CA GLU A 67 10.98 -13.38 3.78
C GLU A 67 10.28 -12.46 4.77
N HIS A 68 8.95 -12.43 4.70
CA HIS A 68 8.15 -11.80 5.74
C HIS A 68 8.34 -12.56 7.05
N ARG A 69 8.52 -11.82 8.16
CA ARG A 69 8.61 -12.41 9.50
C ARG A 69 7.32 -13.10 9.95
N GLN A 70 6.20 -12.75 9.34
CA GLN A 70 4.87 -13.28 9.63
C GLN A 70 4.20 -13.69 8.32
N LYS A 71 3.36 -14.72 8.40
CA LYS A 71 2.51 -15.09 7.28
C LYS A 71 1.40 -14.05 7.12
N HIS A 72 1.26 -13.51 5.91
CA HIS A 72 0.16 -12.63 5.55
C HIS A 72 -0.69 -13.29 4.47
N THR A 73 -2.01 -13.24 4.66
CA THR A 73 -2.97 -13.70 3.67
C THR A 73 -4.12 -12.72 3.56
N ILE A 74 -4.71 -12.64 2.36
CA ILE A 74 -5.99 -12.00 2.13
C ILE A 74 -6.91 -12.97 1.41
N ASP A 75 -8.18 -12.96 1.79
CA ASP A 75 -9.24 -13.66 1.08
C ASP A 75 -9.94 -12.66 0.17
N GLY A 76 -10.12 -13.04 -1.09
CA GLY A 76 -10.91 -12.29 -2.06
C GLY A 76 -12.15 -13.07 -2.43
N ASP A 77 -13.31 -12.41 -2.40
CA ASP A 77 -14.59 -12.99 -2.80
C ASP A 77 -15.49 -11.91 -3.40
N HIS A 78 -16.78 -12.18 -3.55
CA HIS A 78 -17.81 -11.21 -3.91
C HIS A 78 -18.96 -11.29 -2.91
N THR A 79 -19.74 -10.22 -2.79
CA THR A 79 -21.01 -10.23 -2.05
C THR A 79 -22.07 -11.03 -2.80
N GLU A 80 -23.18 -11.37 -2.15
CA GLU A 80 -24.24 -12.20 -2.74
C GLU A 80 -24.89 -11.55 -3.96
N VAL A 81 -24.99 -10.21 -3.98
CA VAL A 81 -25.49 -9.46 -5.16
C VAL A 81 -24.57 -9.60 -6.37
N LEU A 82 -23.31 -9.97 -6.14
CA LEU A 82 -22.30 -10.28 -7.16
C LEU A 82 -22.01 -11.79 -7.24
N CYS A 83 -22.96 -12.62 -6.81
CA CYS A 83 -22.92 -14.08 -6.88
C CYS A 83 -21.79 -14.74 -6.08
N GLY A 84 -21.23 -14.05 -5.07
CA GLY A 84 -20.31 -14.65 -4.11
C GLY A 84 -20.97 -14.99 -2.78
N ALA A 85 -20.16 -15.40 -1.81
CA ALA A 85 -20.61 -15.78 -0.47
C ALA A 85 -20.00 -14.90 0.64
N ASP A 86 -19.47 -13.74 0.26
CA ASP A 86 -18.93 -12.71 1.16
C ASP A 86 -17.82 -13.23 2.11
N ASN A 87 -16.99 -14.18 1.64
CA ASN A 87 -15.89 -14.75 2.43
C ASN A 87 -14.64 -13.86 2.48
N GLY A 88 -14.65 -12.74 1.76
CA GLY A 88 -13.52 -11.84 1.59
C GLY A 88 -13.94 -10.60 0.81
N VAL A 89 -13.10 -9.56 0.87
CA VAL A 89 -13.36 -8.30 0.16
C VAL A 89 -13.35 -8.51 -1.35
N THR A 90 -14.09 -7.68 -2.08
CA THR A 90 -14.10 -7.72 -3.54
C THR A 90 -12.73 -7.31 -4.09
N PRO A 91 -12.19 -7.96 -5.14
CA PRO A 91 -10.88 -7.62 -5.69
C PRO A 91 -10.69 -6.13 -6.03
N VAL A 92 -11.74 -5.44 -6.48
CA VAL A 92 -11.68 -4.00 -6.75
C VAL A 92 -11.59 -3.15 -5.47
N GLU A 93 -12.15 -3.61 -4.35
CA GLU A 93 -12.01 -2.95 -3.04
C GLU A 93 -10.57 -3.10 -2.52
N MET A 94 -9.88 -4.20 -2.84
CA MET A 94 -8.47 -4.36 -2.50
C MET A 94 -7.58 -3.30 -3.17
N LEU A 95 -7.93 -2.86 -4.39
CA LEU A 95 -7.22 -1.77 -5.05
C LEU A 95 -7.40 -0.43 -4.31
N LEU A 96 -8.63 -0.14 -3.85
CA LEU A 96 -8.93 1.04 -3.04
C LEU A 96 -8.21 0.99 -1.69
N ALA A 97 -8.23 -0.18 -1.03
CA ALA A 97 -7.51 -0.42 0.21
C ALA A 97 -5.99 -0.22 0.03
N GLY A 98 -5.41 -0.74 -1.05
CA GLY A 98 -4.01 -0.56 -1.39
C GLY A 98 -3.64 0.92 -1.60
N LEU A 99 -4.47 1.69 -2.30
CA LEU A 99 -4.24 3.12 -2.51
C LEU A 99 -4.29 3.89 -1.19
N SER A 100 -5.32 3.63 -0.38
CA SER A 100 -5.50 4.23 0.94
C SER A 100 -4.31 3.93 1.85
N ALA A 101 -3.91 2.67 1.96
CA ALA A 101 -2.78 2.23 2.79
C ALA A 101 -1.46 2.86 2.33
N CYS A 102 -1.19 2.90 1.02
CA CYS A 102 0.05 3.44 0.47
C CYS A 102 0.20 4.95 0.79
N ILE A 103 -0.85 5.75 0.59
CA ILE A 103 -0.82 7.18 0.89
C ILE A 103 -0.74 7.43 2.40
N THR A 104 -1.47 6.67 3.23
CA THR A 104 -1.40 6.80 4.69
C THR A 104 0.00 6.49 5.22
N ALA A 105 0.65 5.44 4.72
CA ALA A 105 2.04 5.12 5.09
C ALA A 105 3.01 6.23 4.68
N GLY A 106 2.84 6.79 3.47
CA GLY A 106 3.63 7.94 3.01
C GLY A 106 3.44 9.19 3.88
N ILE A 107 2.21 9.48 4.33
CA ILE A 107 1.91 10.59 5.26
C ILE A 107 2.71 10.40 6.57
N GLY A 108 2.68 9.20 7.15
CA GLY A 108 3.44 8.87 8.35
C GLY A 108 4.95 9.12 8.18
N ASN A 109 5.53 8.63 7.09
CA ASN A 109 6.96 8.82 6.80
C ASN A 109 7.33 10.30 6.62
N ILE A 110 6.56 11.03 5.80
CA ILE A 110 6.85 12.43 5.47
C ILE A 110 6.66 13.34 6.69
N ALA A 111 5.57 13.18 7.44
CA ALA A 111 5.35 13.92 8.68
C ALA A 111 6.50 13.72 9.67
N SER A 112 6.96 12.47 9.82
CA SER A 112 8.05 12.12 10.74
C SER A 112 9.38 12.72 10.33
N ILE A 113 9.72 12.70 9.03
CA ILE A 113 10.90 13.40 8.50
C ILE A 113 10.81 14.91 8.77
N ARG A 114 9.63 15.50 8.59
CA ARG A 114 9.37 16.93 8.87
C ARG A 114 9.22 17.26 10.36
N GLN A 115 9.39 16.27 11.25
CA GLN A 115 9.23 16.42 12.71
C GLN A 115 7.83 16.90 13.13
N VAL A 116 6.80 16.59 12.32
CA VAL A 116 5.40 16.86 12.63
C VAL A 116 4.79 15.64 13.30
N LYS A 117 4.34 15.79 14.54
CA LYS A 117 3.59 14.75 15.25
C LYS A 117 2.15 14.71 14.75
N LEU A 118 1.70 13.55 14.31
CA LEU A 118 0.34 13.30 13.89
C LEU A 118 -0.52 12.84 15.07
N HIS A 119 -1.76 13.30 15.10
CA HIS A 119 -2.78 12.85 16.04
C HIS A 119 -3.75 11.86 15.38
N SER A 120 -4.10 12.09 14.11
CA SER A 120 -4.96 11.19 13.34
C SER A 120 -4.76 11.34 11.83
N VAL A 121 -4.93 10.25 11.11
CA VAL A 121 -5.08 10.23 9.64
C VAL A 121 -6.25 9.29 9.34
N GLU A 122 -7.34 9.85 8.82
CA GLU A 122 -8.54 9.11 8.42
C GLU A 122 -8.69 9.19 6.90
N THR A 123 -9.13 8.10 6.27
CA THR A 123 -9.35 8.06 4.82
C THR A 123 -10.75 7.56 4.50
N THR A 124 -11.44 8.27 3.62
CA THR A 124 -12.62 7.77 2.91
C THR A 124 -12.26 7.66 1.44
N ILE A 125 -12.53 6.51 0.82
CA ILE A 125 -12.23 6.26 -0.59
C ILE A 125 -13.37 5.51 -1.25
N GLU A 126 -13.72 5.92 -2.47
CA GLU A 126 -14.76 5.32 -3.29
C GLU A 126 -14.31 5.25 -4.75
N GLY A 127 -14.84 4.28 -5.49
CA GLY A 127 -14.60 4.12 -6.91
C GLY A 127 -15.86 3.67 -7.63
N ASP A 128 -16.18 4.32 -8.75
CA ASP A 128 -17.36 3.97 -9.54
C ASP A 128 -17.01 2.92 -10.59
N ILE A 129 -17.86 1.91 -10.74
CA ILE A 129 -17.67 0.85 -11.72
C ILE A 129 -18.99 0.51 -12.40
N ASN A 130 -18.98 0.38 -13.72
CA ASN A 130 -20.11 -0.12 -14.49
C ASN A 130 -19.91 -1.61 -14.79
N LEU A 131 -20.64 -2.47 -14.07
CA LEU A 131 -20.49 -3.92 -14.18
C LEU A 131 -20.89 -4.50 -15.55
N ASN A 132 -21.60 -3.74 -16.39
CA ASN A 132 -21.90 -4.16 -17.76
C ASN A 132 -20.63 -4.47 -18.58
N GLY A 133 -19.50 -3.82 -18.27
CA GLY A 133 -18.21 -4.14 -18.88
C GLY A 133 -17.70 -5.53 -18.47
N ILE A 134 -17.59 -5.78 -17.16
CA ILE A 134 -17.13 -7.08 -16.61
C ILE A 134 -18.06 -8.22 -17.05
N PHE A 135 -19.38 -7.98 -17.09
CA PHE A 135 -20.36 -8.97 -17.53
C PHE A 135 -20.41 -9.15 -19.05
N GLY A 136 -19.68 -8.35 -19.83
CA GLY A 136 -19.63 -8.44 -21.29
C GLY A 136 -20.93 -8.00 -21.99
N LEU A 137 -21.80 -7.27 -21.29
CA LEU A 137 -23.09 -6.80 -21.79
C LEU A 137 -22.98 -5.48 -22.57
N ASP A 138 -21.97 -4.67 -22.25
CA ASP A 138 -21.66 -3.44 -22.97
C ASP A 138 -20.16 -3.37 -23.29
N LYS A 139 -19.82 -3.46 -24.59
CA LYS A 139 -18.44 -3.42 -25.08
C LYS A 139 -17.80 -2.03 -25.01
N SER A 140 -18.61 -0.98 -24.83
CA SER A 140 -18.12 0.40 -24.67
C SER A 140 -17.85 0.75 -23.20
N ALA A 141 -18.46 0.02 -22.26
CA ALA A 141 -18.17 0.16 -20.84
C ALA A 141 -16.79 -0.42 -20.51
N ARG A 142 -15.99 0.33 -19.74
CA ARG A 142 -14.72 -0.19 -19.21
C ARG A 142 -14.95 -1.22 -18.10
N ASN A 143 -14.04 -2.18 -17.99
CA ASN A 143 -14.12 -3.22 -16.95
C ASN A 143 -13.71 -2.73 -15.56
N GLY A 144 -12.83 -1.71 -15.45
CA GLY A 144 -12.36 -1.18 -14.17
C GLY A 144 -13.06 0.12 -13.76
N PHE A 145 -12.58 0.76 -12.69
CA PHE A 145 -13.15 2.01 -12.16
C PHE A 145 -13.16 3.18 -13.16
N SER A 146 -14.31 3.81 -13.41
CA SER A 146 -14.38 5.07 -14.20
C SER A 146 -13.80 6.28 -13.48
N GLY A 147 -13.75 6.24 -12.16
CA GLY A 147 -13.12 7.24 -11.33
C GLY A 147 -12.94 6.72 -9.92
N VAL A 148 -11.91 7.21 -9.24
CA VAL A 148 -11.65 6.96 -7.82
C VAL A 148 -11.50 8.30 -7.13
N ARG A 149 -12.15 8.47 -5.98
CA ARG A 149 -12.11 9.69 -5.17
C ARG A 149 -11.72 9.30 -3.75
N ALA A 150 -10.74 10.01 -3.18
CA ALA A 150 -10.28 9.78 -1.83
C ALA A 150 -10.19 11.10 -1.07
N THR A 151 -10.61 11.10 0.19
CA THR A 151 -10.47 12.23 1.13
C THR A 151 -9.66 11.77 2.33
N PHE A 152 -8.58 12.49 2.62
CA PHE A 152 -7.75 12.27 3.82
C PHE A 152 -8.00 13.39 4.82
N ARG A 153 -8.45 13.05 6.02
CA ARG A 153 -8.57 13.99 7.14
C ARG A 153 -7.39 13.78 8.08
N ILE A 154 -6.58 14.82 8.23
CA ILE A 154 -5.33 14.79 8.99
C ILE A 154 -5.39 15.77 10.15
N LYS A 155 -4.86 15.38 11.31
CA LYS A 155 -4.64 16.25 12.47
C LYS A 155 -3.21 16.05 12.98
N GLY A 156 -2.52 17.12 13.35
CA GLY A 156 -1.16 17.07 13.85
C GLY A 156 -0.68 18.40 14.40
N ASP A 157 0.54 18.41 14.97
CA ASP A 157 1.18 19.58 15.56
C ASP A 157 1.82 20.49 14.49
N ALA A 158 1.02 20.94 13.53
CA ALA A 158 1.40 21.88 12.48
C ALA A 158 0.17 22.63 11.94
N PRO A 159 0.33 23.81 11.31
CA PRO A 159 -0.75 24.49 10.61
C PRO A 159 -1.38 23.62 9.52
N ASP A 160 -2.67 23.80 9.25
CA ASP A 160 -3.43 23.01 8.27
C ASP A 160 -2.75 22.94 6.90
N GLU A 161 -2.21 24.06 6.42
CA GLU A 161 -1.49 24.12 5.14
C GLU A 161 -0.27 23.18 5.10
N VAL A 162 0.45 23.03 6.23
CA VAL A 162 1.59 22.11 6.31
C VAL A 162 1.11 20.66 6.30
N LEU A 163 0.00 20.36 6.95
CA LEU A 163 -0.60 19.03 6.96
C LEU A 163 -1.12 18.64 5.56
N GLU A 164 -1.75 19.57 4.85
CA GLU A 164 -2.17 19.38 3.46
C GLU A 164 -0.97 19.13 2.54
N GLN A 165 0.12 19.89 2.68
CA GLN A 165 1.36 19.67 1.94
C GLN A 165 1.97 18.29 2.20
N ILE A 166 1.87 17.76 3.43
CA ILE A 166 2.32 16.40 3.75
C ILE A 166 1.49 15.37 2.96
N VAL A 167 0.17 15.53 2.91
CA VAL A 167 -0.71 14.65 2.12
C VAL A 167 -0.34 14.72 0.64
N GLN A 168 -0.19 15.91 0.07
CA GLN A 168 0.17 16.08 -1.34
C GLN A 168 1.54 15.48 -1.67
N GLN A 169 2.53 15.64 -0.78
CA GLN A 169 3.82 15.00 -0.97
C GLN A 169 3.72 13.46 -0.89
N SER A 170 2.83 12.92 -0.06
CA SER A 170 2.58 11.47 0.00
C SER A 170 1.97 10.96 -1.31
N VAL A 171 0.97 11.66 -1.85
CA VAL A 171 0.37 11.34 -3.15
C VAL A 171 1.44 11.33 -4.24
N ALA A 172 2.29 12.37 -4.30
CA ALA A 172 3.37 12.49 -5.29
C ALA A 172 4.49 11.44 -5.18
N ARG A 173 4.47 10.61 -4.13
CA ARG A 173 5.44 9.52 -3.90
C ARG A 173 4.78 8.14 -3.78
N SER A 174 3.46 8.07 -3.91
CA SER A 174 2.69 6.84 -3.76
C SER A 174 2.85 5.95 -5.00
N ALA A 175 3.47 4.79 -4.81
CA ALA A 175 3.60 3.78 -5.86
C ALA A 175 2.24 3.24 -6.32
N VAL A 176 1.27 3.10 -5.41
CA VAL A 176 -0.07 2.60 -5.77
C VAL A 176 -0.87 3.66 -6.52
N PHE A 177 -0.70 4.95 -6.18
CA PHE A 177 -1.30 6.04 -6.97
C PHE A 177 -0.74 6.07 -8.39
N ASP A 178 0.57 5.91 -8.54
CA ASP A 178 1.23 5.79 -9.85
C ASP A 178 0.67 4.61 -10.66
N VAL A 179 0.64 3.40 -10.08
CA VAL A 179 0.10 2.19 -10.73
C VAL A 179 -1.36 2.34 -11.18
N LEU A 180 -2.19 3.08 -10.44
CA LEU A 180 -3.60 3.29 -10.78
C LEU A 180 -3.81 4.37 -11.85
N THR A 181 -2.92 5.36 -11.92
CA THR A 181 -3.08 6.52 -12.81
C THR A 181 -2.24 6.44 -14.07
N ASN A 182 -1.25 5.54 -14.10
CA ASN A 182 -0.38 5.28 -15.24
C ASN A 182 -0.54 3.84 -15.75
N GLY A 183 -0.34 3.65 -17.06
CA GLY A 183 -0.44 2.33 -17.67
C GLY A 183 0.74 1.44 -17.30
N VAL A 184 0.51 0.39 -16.52
CA VAL A 184 1.50 -0.64 -16.21
C VAL A 184 1.39 -1.79 -17.23
N PRO A 185 2.46 -2.17 -17.93
CA PRO A 185 2.45 -3.36 -18.78
C PRO A 185 2.21 -4.61 -17.93
N VAL A 186 1.14 -5.35 -18.23
CA VAL A 186 0.79 -6.60 -17.56
C VAL A 186 0.76 -7.73 -18.58
N THR A 187 1.51 -8.80 -18.31
CA THR A 187 1.53 -10.01 -19.14
C THR A 187 0.88 -11.15 -18.37
N ILE A 188 -0.05 -11.86 -19.01
CA ILE A 188 -0.74 -13.01 -18.44
C ILE A 188 -0.49 -14.22 -19.34
N ALA A 189 -0.16 -15.36 -18.73
CA ALA A 189 0.00 -16.64 -19.42
C ALA A 189 -0.89 -17.70 -18.76
N ALA A 190 -1.45 -18.59 -19.58
CA ALA A 190 -2.18 -19.77 -19.11
C ALA A 190 -1.37 -21.03 -19.45
N ILE A 191 -1.22 -21.92 -18.47
CA ILE A 191 -0.59 -23.23 -18.66
C ILE A 191 -1.65 -24.27 -18.30
N ALA A 192 -2.16 -24.98 -19.32
CA ALA A 192 -3.05 -26.11 -19.13
C ALA A 192 -2.23 -27.41 -19.04
N GLY A 193 -2.60 -28.28 -18.11
CA GLY A 193 -2.02 -29.62 -17.94
C GLY A 193 -2.93 -30.68 -18.55
#